data_AF-A0A257BBD2-F1
#
_entry.id   AF-A0A257BBD2-F1
#
_cell.length_a   1.000
_cell.length_b   1.000
_cell.length_c   1.000
_cell.angle_alpha   90.00
_cell.angle_beta   90.00
_cell.angle_gamma   90.00
#
_symmetry.space_group_name_H-M   'P 1'
#
loop_
_entity.id
_entity.type
_entity.pdbx_description
1 polymer ?
#
loop_
_entity_poly.entity_id
_entity_poly.type
_entity_poly.pdbx_seq_one_letter_code
_entity_poly.pdbx_strand_id
1 'polypeptide(L)'
;MKTRWIRRAGWAVGFAWLLAAAAAAPARPHPTVTAVRALLDRQVAAWNRGDLEGFMAGYWQSPELTFVSGTTVTKGWDATLARYRQRYQSEGRAMGALDFQELVIEPVGRGAALVRGAWRVRLPEQTASGRFTLLARRFPVGWRIVYDHTS
;
A
#
# COMPACT_ATOMS: atom_id res chain seq x y z
N MET A 1 18.78 -56.90 -70.64
CA MET A 1 17.79 -55.81 -70.53
C MET A 1 17.56 -55.55 -69.04
N LYS A 2 17.96 -54.38 -68.55
CA LYS A 2 17.98 -54.03 -67.12
C LYS A 2 16.63 -53.44 -66.71
N THR A 3 15.98 -53.98 -65.67
CA THR A 3 14.87 -53.28 -65.01
C THR A 3 15.09 -53.31 -63.50
N ARG A 4 15.44 -52.16 -62.95
CA ARG A 4 15.57 -51.85 -61.52
C ARG A 4 14.21 -51.46 -60.97
N TRP A 5 13.81 -51.96 -59.79
CA TRP A 5 12.77 -51.32 -58.97
C TRP A 5 13.15 -51.35 -57.47
N ILE A 6 13.86 -50.28 -57.10
CA ILE A 6 13.77 -49.42 -55.91
C ILE A 6 13.17 -50.03 -54.62
N ARG A 7 14.05 -50.22 -53.63
CA ARG A 7 13.70 -50.33 -52.20
C ARG A 7 13.20 -48.96 -51.72
N ARG A 8 11.95 -48.86 -51.25
CA ARG A 8 11.46 -47.66 -50.55
C ARG A 8 11.94 -47.73 -49.10
N ALA A 9 12.95 -46.93 -48.77
CA ALA A 9 13.30 -46.62 -47.39
C ALA A 9 12.23 -45.67 -46.84
N GLY A 10 11.43 -46.13 -45.87
CA GLY A 10 10.52 -45.26 -45.13
C GLY A 10 11.33 -44.35 -44.22
N TRP A 11 11.36 -43.06 -44.51
CA TRP A 11 11.88 -42.06 -43.58
C TRP A 11 10.82 -41.76 -42.53
N ALA A 12 11.13 -42.06 -41.28
CA ALA A 12 10.38 -41.59 -40.13
C ALA A 12 10.50 -40.07 -40.03
N VAL A 13 9.38 -39.36 -39.96
CA VAL A 13 9.34 -37.96 -39.53
C VAL A 13 8.46 -37.93 -38.28
N GLY A 14 9.08 -38.14 -37.12
CA GLY A 14 8.46 -37.88 -35.84
C GLY A 14 8.39 -36.37 -35.64
N PHE A 15 7.21 -35.78 -35.73
CA PHE A 15 6.98 -34.38 -35.42
C PHE A 15 6.87 -34.25 -33.89
N ALA A 16 8.01 -34.06 -33.22
CA ALA A 16 8.02 -33.72 -31.79
C ALA A 16 7.55 -32.28 -31.62
N TRP A 17 6.27 -32.11 -31.25
CA TRP A 17 5.75 -30.81 -30.81
C TRP A 17 6.40 -30.46 -29.46
N LEU A 18 7.46 -29.66 -29.50
CA LEU A 18 7.96 -28.94 -28.34
C LEU A 18 6.91 -27.90 -27.94
N LEU A 19 6.00 -28.29 -27.04
CA LEU A 19 5.18 -27.34 -26.29
C LEU A 19 6.10 -26.56 -25.36
N ALA A 20 6.62 -25.43 -25.84
CA ALA A 20 7.25 -24.44 -24.99
C ALA A 20 6.15 -23.87 -24.07
N ALA A 21 6.07 -24.36 -22.83
CA ALA A 21 5.25 -23.78 -21.80
C ALA A 21 5.76 -22.35 -21.54
N ALA A 22 5.08 -21.35 -22.09
CA ALA A 22 5.34 -19.96 -21.75
C ALA A 22 4.98 -19.77 -20.28
N ALA A 23 6.00 -19.76 -19.41
CA ALA A 23 5.82 -19.40 -18.02
C ALA A 23 5.22 -17.99 -17.97
N ALA A 24 4.01 -17.85 -17.46
CA ALA A 24 3.38 -16.55 -17.28
C ALA A 24 4.25 -15.72 -16.33
N ALA A 25 4.79 -14.61 -16.82
CA ALA A 25 5.52 -13.68 -15.98
C ALA A 25 4.62 -13.21 -14.82
N PRO A 26 5.16 -13.05 -13.59
CA PRO A 26 4.36 -12.61 -12.46
C PRO A 26 3.69 -11.28 -12.78
N ALA A 27 2.39 -11.18 -12.44
CA ALA A 27 1.63 -9.97 -12.65
C ALA A 27 2.31 -8.79 -11.92
N ARG A 28 2.57 -7.70 -12.64
CA ARG A 28 3.13 -6.49 -12.03
C ARG A 28 2.10 -5.91 -11.05
N PRO A 29 2.53 -5.40 -9.88
CA PRO A 29 1.62 -4.76 -8.95
C PRO A 29 0.90 -3.58 -9.60
N HIS A 30 -0.37 -3.39 -9.26
CA HIS A 30 -1.15 -2.26 -9.78
C HIS A 30 -0.50 -0.92 -9.36
N PRO A 31 -0.29 0.05 -10.28
CA PRO A 31 0.46 1.28 -9.95
C PRO A 31 -0.09 2.08 -8.76
N THR A 32 -1.42 2.14 -8.60
CA THR A 32 -2.06 2.74 -7.42
C THR A 32 -1.67 2.02 -6.14
N VAL A 33 -1.63 0.68 -6.14
CA VAL A 33 -1.26 -0.11 -4.96
C VAL A 33 0.17 0.20 -4.55
N THR A 34 1.10 0.21 -5.51
CA THR A 34 2.51 0.56 -5.26
C THR A 34 2.65 1.98 -4.72
N ALA A 35 1.96 2.96 -5.31
CA ALA A 35 2.08 4.35 -4.90
C ALA A 35 1.48 4.63 -3.51
N VAL A 36 0.34 4.01 -3.19
CA VAL A 36 -0.30 4.14 -1.87
C VAL A 36 0.48 3.36 -0.82
N ARG A 37 1.03 2.18 -1.13
CA ARG A 37 1.98 1.48 -0.25
C ARG A 37 3.14 2.39 0.13
N ALA A 38 3.78 3.00 -0.86
CA ALA A 38 4.91 3.91 -0.63
C ALA A 38 4.52 5.16 0.20
N LEU A 39 3.28 5.65 0.09
CA LEU A 39 2.76 6.71 0.95
C LEU A 39 2.74 6.28 2.42
N LEU A 40 2.19 5.09 2.70
CA LEU A 40 2.09 4.54 4.05
C LEU A 40 3.47 4.20 4.64
N ASP A 41 4.37 3.66 3.84
CA ASP A 41 5.74 3.34 4.27
C ASP A 41 6.50 4.60 4.71
N ARG A 42 6.33 5.72 3.97
CA ARG A 42 6.89 7.02 4.37
C ARG A 42 6.30 7.52 5.68
N GLN A 43 4.99 7.36 5.90
CA GLN A 43 4.35 7.73 7.17
C GLN A 43 4.90 6.91 8.33
N VAL A 44 5.00 5.59 8.19
CA VAL A 44 5.59 4.71 9.21
C VAL A 44 7.02 5.12 9.52
N ALA A 45 7.83 5.38 8.49
CA ALA A 45 9.20 5.80 8.67
C ALA A 45 9.31 7.17 9.38
N ALA A 46 8.46 8.14 9.05
CA ALA A 46 8.43 9.44 9.73
C ALA A 46 8.00 9.30 11.19
N TRP A 47 6.93 8.57 11.47
CA TRP A 47 6.48 8.27 12.82
C TRP A 47 7.60 7.66 13.67
N ASN A 48 8.27 6.64 13.14
CA ASN A 48 9.31 5.91 13.86
C ASN A 48 10.59 6.72 14.13
N ARG A 49 10.74 7.89 13.48
CA ARG A 49 11.80 8.87 13.77
C ARG A 49 11.33 10.03 14.64
N GLY A 50 10.08 10.03 15.10
CA GLY A 50 9.49 11.12 15.88
C GLY A 50 9.07 12.34 15.04
N ASP A 51 8.98 12.20 13.72
CA ASP A 51 8.69 13.29 12.79
C ASP A 51 7.18 13.38 12.50
N LEU A 52 6.48 14.22 13.28
CA LEU A 52 5.03 14.40 13.17
C LEU A 52 4.63 15.12 11.89
N GLU A 53 5.40 16.11 11.47
CA GLU A 53 5.17 16.86 10.23
C GLU A 53 5.35 15.95 9.01
N GLY A 54 6.40 15.12 9.01
CA GLY A 54 6.63 14.11 7.98
C GLY A 54 5.55 13.01 7.96
N PHE A 55 5.04 12.61 9.14
CA PHE A 55 3.87 11.73 9.22
C PHE A 55 2.63 12.42 8.63
N MET A 56 2.41 13.70 8.97
CA MET A 56 1.27 14.48 8.53
C MET A 56 1.31 14.84 7.03
N ALA A 57 2.49 14.84 6.40
CA ALA A 57 2.66 15.04 4.97
C ALA A 57 1.96 13.95 4.12
N GLY A 58 1.62 12.81 4.72
CA GLY A 58 0.81 11.78 4.08
C GLY A 58 -0.68 12.14 3.93
N TYR A 59 -1.19 13.09 4.72
CA TYR A 59 -2.57 13.55 4.68
C TYR A 59 -2.75 14.76 3.76
N TRP A 60 -3.98 14.93 3.29
CA TRP A 60 -4.36 16.06 2.47
C TRP A 60 -4.37 17.34 3.32
N GLN A 61 -3.50 18.28 2.98
CA GLN A 61 -3.45 19.60 3.64
C GLN A 61 -4.63 20.45 3.18
N SER A 62 -5.76 20.26 3.86
CA SER A 62 -7.04 20.89 3.55
C SER A 62 -7.91 20.96 4.80
N PRO A 63 -8.79 21.98 4.93
CA PRO A 63 -9.83 22.00 5.96
C PRO A 63 -10.85 20.85 5.84
N GLU A 64 -10.93 20.19 4.68
CA GLU A 64 -11.86 19.08 4.44
C GLU A 64 -11.32 17.70 4.86
N LEU A 65 -10.03 17.60 5.23
CA LEU A 65 -9.49 16.36 5.81
C LEU A 65 -10.37 15.92 6.99
N THR A 66 -10.74 14.64 7.02
CA THR A 66 -11.49 14.07 8.13
C THR A 66 -10.71 12.97 8.81
N PHE A 67 -10.49 13.12 10.11
CA PHE A 67 -9.83 12.12 10.95
C PHE A 67 -10.77 11.69 12.07
N VAL A 68 -11.08 10.40 12.14
CA VAL A 68 -11.92 9.81 13.18
C VAL A 68 -11.04 8.91 14.05
N SER A 69 -11.02 9.18 15.36
CA SER A 69 -10.32 8.37 16.35
C SER A 69 -11.28 8.03 17.48
N GLY A 70 -11.67 6.76 17.58
CA GLY A 70 -12.77 6.35 18.47
C GLY A 70 -14.04 7.15 18.17
N THR A 71 -14.56 7.87 19.16
CA THR A 71 -15.75 8.74 19.00
C THR A 71 -15.43 10.17 18.57
N THR A 72 -14.14 10.53 18.44
CA THR A 72 -13.73 11.91 18.15
C THR A 72 -13.51 12.10 16.65
N VAL A 73 -14.22 13.07 16.07
CA VAL A 73 -14.01 13.54 14.70
C VAL A 73 -13.22 14.84 14.73
N THR A 74 -12.12 14.90 14.00
CA THR A 74 -11.32 16.10 13.77
C THR A 74 -11.37 16.46 12.30
N LYS A 75 -11.68 17.73 12.01
CA LYS A 75 -11.74 18.29 10.66
C LYS A 75 -10.53 19.17 10.41
N GLY A 76 -9.94 19.04 9.23
CA GLY A 76 -8.83 19.85 8.80
C GLY A 76 -7.46 19.31 9.20
N TRP A 77 -6.49 19.56 8.32
CA TRP A 77 -5.10 19.16 8.52
C TRP A 77 -4.45 19.85 9.72
N ASP A 78 -4.61 21.17 9.84
CA ASP A 78 -3.99 21.94 10.93
C ASP A 78 -4.50 21.51 12.32
N ALA A 79 -5.81 21.29 12.45
CA ALA A 79 -6.41 20.81 13.70
C ALA A 79 -5.93 19.39 14.06
N THR A 80 -5.72 18.54 13.05
CA THR A 80 -5.20 17.18 13.24
C THR A 80 -3.73 17.21 13.67
N LEU A 81 -2.89 18.07 13.07
CA LEU A 81 -1.50 18.26 13.49
C LEU A 81 -1.42 18.84 14.90
N ALA A 82 -2.23 19.85 15.23
CA ALA A 82 -2.32 20.39 16.60
C ALA A 82 -2.72 19.29 17.60
N ARG A 83 -3.72 18.48 17.23
CA ARG A 83 -4.02 17.11 17.71
C ARG A 83 -2.79 16.37 18.23
N TYR A 84 -1.93 16.05 17.26
CA TYR A 84 -0.75 15.24 17.46
C TYR A 84 0.33 15.93 18.30
N ARG A 85 0.61 17.21 18.04
CA ARG A 85 1.60 17.99 18.80
C ARG A 85 1.23 18.07 20.27
N GLN A 86 -0.04 18.33 20.58
CA GLN A 86 -0.51 18.34 21.96
C GLN A 86 -0.21 17.01 22.68
N ARG A 87 -0.53 15.88 22.03
CA ARG A 87 -0.36 14.55 22.63
C ARG A 87 1.10 14.13 22.78
N TYR A 88 1.94 14.38 21.78
CA TYR A 88 3.28 13.80 21.70
C TYR A 88 4.41 14.77 22.03
N GLN A 89 4.21 16.08 21.83
CA GLN A 89 5.20 17.11 22.16
C GLN A 89 4.85 17.80 23.48
N SER A 90 3.62 18.31 23.65
CA SER A 90 3.23 19.05 24.86
C SER A 90 3.06 18.13 26.08
N GLU A 91 2.28 17.06 25.95
CA GLU A 91 2.10 16.05 27.02
C GLU A 91 3.28 15.08 27.15
N GLY A 92 4.22 15.13 26.20
CA GLY A 92 5.45 14.32 26.24
C GLY A 92 5.21 12.81 26.11
N ARG A 93 4.09 12.36 25.55
CA ARG A 93 3.86 10.91 25.36
C ARG A 93 4.84 10.36 24.35
N ALA A 94 5.35 9.15 24.59
CA ALA A 94 6.16 8.45 23.62
C ALA A 94 5.35 8.08 22.37
N MET A 95 5.94 8.29 21.18
CA MET A 95 5.33 7.88 19.91
C MET A 95 5.41 6.36 19.68
N GLY A 96 6.44 5.70 20.23
CA GLY A 96 6.69 4.28 20.02
C GLY A 96 7.05 3.92 18.57
N ALA A 97 7.15 2.62 18.30
CA ALA A 97 7.43 2.09 16.97
C ALA A 97 6.14 1.58 16.32
N LEU A 98 5.70 2.27 15.27
CA LEU A 98 4.57 1.94 14.43
C LEU A 98 4.94 0.90 13.36
N ASP A 99 4.05 -0.06 13.14
CA ASP A 99 3.97 -0.84 11.92
C ASP A 99 2.50 -1.04 11.50
N PHE A 100 2.29 -1.18 10.19
CA PHE A 100 1.00 -1.53 9.63
C PHE A 100 0.98 -3.01 9.22
N GLN A 101 -0.11 -3.68 9.54
CA GLN A 101 -0.32 -5.11 9.29
C GLN A 101 -1.61 -5.30 8.47
N GLU A 102 -1.76 -6.48 7.85
CA GLU A 102 -2.98 -6.86 7.11
C GLU A 102 -3.40 -5.82 6.05
N LEU A 103 -2.42 -5.13 5.44
CA LEU A 103 -2.70 -4.02 4.56
C LEU A 103 -3.33 -4.49 3.24
N VAL A 104 -4.59 -4.13 3.04
CA VAL A 104 -5.35 -4.28 1.80
C VAL A 104 -5.50 -2.91 1.15
N ILE A 105 -5.09 -2.77 -0.11
CA ILE A 105 -5.20 -1.54 -0.89
C ILE A 105 -6.02 -1.85 -2.14
N GLU A 106 -7.19 -1.23 -2.26
CA GLU A 106 -8.15 -1.45 -3.34
C GLU A 106 -8.31 -0.16 -4.16
N PRO A 107 -7.84 -0.13 -5.41
CA PRO A 107 -8.13 0.99 -6.31
C PRO A 107 -9.65 1.13 -6.50
N VAL A 108 -10.19 2.32 -6.23
CA VAL A 108 -11.61 2.64 -6.41
C VAL A 108 -11.73 3.78 -7.43
N GLY A 109 -11.83 3.40 -8.70
CA GLY A 109 -11.90 4.35 -9.81
C GLY A 109 -10.57 5.04 -10.15
N ARG A 110 -10.65 6.10 -10.95
CA ARG A 110 -9.46 6.83 -11.44
C ARG A 110 -8.94 7.77 -10.37
N GLY A 111 -7.85 7.38 -9.70
CA GLY A 111 -7.14 8.25 -8.76
C GLY A 111 -7.67 8.22 -7.33
N ALA A 112 -8.38 7.17 -6.92
CA ALA A 112 -8.68 6.93 -5.52
C ALA A 112 -8.39 5.46 -5.13
N ALA A 113 -8.14 5.24 -3.84
CA ALA A 113 -7.94 3.92 -3.27
C ALA A 113 -8.57 3.85 -1.87
N LEU A 114 -9.25 2.75 -1.59
CA LEU A 114 -9.65 2.37 -0.24
C LEU A 114 -8.52 1.54 0.37
N VAL A 115 -8.10 1.88 1.59
CA VAL A 115 -7.08 1.14 2.33
C VAL A 115 -7.68 0.64 3.61
N ARG A 116 -7.43 -0.63 3.94
CA ARG A 116 -7.82 -1.25 5.21
C ARG A 116 -6.61 -1.95 5.80
N GLY A 117 -6.52 -1.97 7.12
CA GLY A 117 -5.44 -2.68 7.80
C GLY A 117 -5.54 -2.60 9.31
N ALA A 118 -4.52 -3.14 9.95
CA ALA A 118 -4.28 -3.00 11.38
C ALA A 118 -3.05 -2.12 11.61
N TRP A 119 -3.08 -1.31 12.66
CA TRP A 119 -1.92 -0.57 13.15
C TRP A 119 -1.45 -1.18 14.47
N ARG A 120 -0.15 -1.13 14.70
CA ARG A 120 0.47 -1.56 15.95
C ARG A 120 1.56 -0.57 16.34
N VAL A 121 1.51 -0.10 17.58
CA VAL A 121 2.53 0.78 18.18
C VAL A 121 3.15 0.05 19.37
N ARG A 122 4.44 -0.26 19.28
CA ARG A 122 5.24 -0.81 20.38
C ARG A 122 5.83 0.31 21.22
N LEU A 123 5.54 0.29 22.51
CA LEU A 123 6.15 1.11 23.56
C LEU A 123 7.03 0.19 24.44
N PRO A 124 7.90 0.72 25.32
CA PRO A 124 8.78 -0.10 26.15
C PRO A 124 8.03 -1.15 26.98
N GLU A 125 6.90 -0.78 27.59
CA GLU A 125 6.17 -1.63 28.54
C GLU A 125 4.82 -2.14 28.02
N GLN A 126 4.40 -1.71 26.84
CA GLN A 126 3.09 -2.07 26.29
C GLN A 126 3.06 -2.02 24.77
N THR A 127 2.09 -2.72 24.18
CA THR A 127 1.76 -2.59 22.76
C THR A 127 0.33 -2.10 22.63
N ALA A 128 0.14 -1.01 21.88
CA ALA A 128 -1.16 -0.57 21.45
C ALA A 128 -1.42 -1.08 20.02
N SER A 129 -2.65 -1.41 19.71
CA SER A 129 -3.03 -1.86 18.38
C SER A 129 -4.49 -1.54 18.10
N GLY A 130 -4.83 -1.50 16.82
CA GLY A 130 -6.20 -1.29 16.39
C GLY A 130 -6.33 -1.46 14.89
N ARG A 131 -7.45 -0.97 14.35
CA ARG A 131 -7.75 -1.07 12.91
C ARG A 131 -7.96 0.30 12.31
N PHE A 132 -7.77 0.39 11.00
CA PHE A 132 -8.04 1.61 10.28
C PHE A 132 -8.65 1.36 8.91
N THR A 133 -9.35 2.39 8.42
CA THR A 133 -9.82 2.52 7.05
C THR A 133 -9.44 3.90 6.52
N LEU A 134 -8.77 3.96 5.38
CA LEU A 134 -8.35 5.20 4.74
C LEU A 134 -8.99 5.34 3.37
N LEU A 135 -9.37 6.57 3.01
CA LEU A 135 -9.57 6.96 1.63
C LEU A 135 -8.35 7.78 1.17
N ALA A 136 -7.62 7.26 0.19
CA ALA A 136 -6.52 7.98 -0.45
C ALA A 136 -6.96 8.51 -1.82
N ARG A 137 -6.56 9.73 -2.16
CA ARG A 137 -6.79 10.35 -3.47
C ARG A 137 -5.47 10.81 -4.08
N ARG A 138 -5.40 10.73 -5.41
CA ARG A 138 -4.29 11.24 -6.21
C ARG A 138 -4.50 12.72 -6.51
N PHE A 139 -3.51 13.53 -6.17
CA PHE A 139 -3.40 14.93 -6.53
C PHE A 139 -2.20 15.14 -7.47
N PRO A 140 -2.05 16.32 -8.10
CA PRO A 140 -0.84 16.64 -8.88
C PRO A 140 0.46 16.45 -8.09
N VAL A 141 0.44 16.78 -6.79
CA VAL A 141 1.56 16.64 -5.83
C VAL A 141 1.70 15.21 -5.27
N GLY A 142 0.97 14.24 -5.81
CA GLY A 142 0.99 12.85 -5.41
C GLY A 142 -0.22 12.42 -4.58
N TRP A 143 -0.15 11.21 -4.04
CA TRP A 143 -1.22 10.62 -3.23
C TRP A 143 -1.28 11.24 -1.84
N ARG A 144 -2.49 11.45 -1.33
CA ARG A 144 -2.77 11.91 0.03
C ARG A 144 -3.98 11.20 0.61
N ILE A 145 -3.97 10.96 1.92
CA ILE A 145 -5.14 10.47 2.67
C ILE A 145 -6.09 11.64 2.90
N VAL A 146 -7.35 11.50 2.48
CA VAL A 146 -8.39 12.53 2.63
C VAL A 146 -9.40 12.19 3.73
N TYR A 147 -9.47 10.93 4.11
CA TYR A 147 -10.31 10.44 5.20
C TYR A 147 -9.57 9.31 5.93
N ASP A 148 -9.53 9.38 7.24
CA ASP A 148 -8.97 8.37 8.13
C ASP A 148 -10.00 8.04 9.21
N HIS A 149 -10.34 6.76 9.34
CA HIS A 149 -11.06 6.26 10.50
C HIS A 149 -10.22 5.16 11.16
N THR A 150 -9.76 5.46 12.36
CA THR A 150 -8.92 4.60 13.18
C THR A 150 -9.60 4.29 14.52
N SER A 151 -9.68 3.00 14.84
CA SER A 151 -10.25 2.45 16.09
C SER A 151 -9.19 1.70 16.88
#